data_AF-A0A2G2Z3H6-F1
#
_entry.id   AF-A0A2G2Z3H6-F1
#
_cell.length_a   1.000
_cell.length_b   1.000
_cell.length_c   1.000
_cell.angle_alpha   90.00
_cell.angle_beta   90.00
_cell.angle_gamma   90.00
#
_symmetry.space_group_name_H-M   'P 1'
#
loop_
_entity.id
_entity.type
_entity.pdbx_description
1 polymer ?
#
loop_
_entity_poly.entity_id
_entity_poly.type
_entity_poly.pdbx_seq_one_letter_code
_entity_poly.pdbx_strand_id
1 'polypeptide(L)'
;MLVILVALLWFTTVEASHCSIMARLSLMRNISELSQNNYGRPDLSHTTIVGSVLHGIKEIEVWLQNFAPGSSTPIHRHSCEEVFVIVKGQGTLYLTPSSHSKYPGNPQEFHIFPNSTFYVPVNDAHQVYSLP
;
A
#
# COMPACT_ATOMS: atom_id res chain seq x y z
N MET A 1 56.41 -9.32 12.58
CA MET A 1 56.08 -8.72 11.27
C MET A 1 54.88 -9.40 10.57
N LEU A 2 54.62 -10.69 10.80
CA LEU A 2 53.47 -11.40 10.19
C LEU A 2 52.12 -11.17 10.91
N VAL A 3 52.13 -10.92 12.22
CA VAL A 3 50.89 -10.77 13.04
C VAL A 3 50.17 -9.44 12.79
N ILE A 4 50.90 -8.38 12.43
CA ILE A 4 50.32 -7.05 12.14
C ILE A 4 49.58 -7.06 10.79
N LEU A 5 50.01 -7.90 9.84
CA LEU A 5 49.40 -7.98 8.50
C LEU A 5 48.00 -8.63 8.53
N VAL A 6 47.75 -9.54 9.49
CA VAL A 6 46.46 -10.23 9.63
C VAL A 6 45.41 -9.31 10.28
N ALA A 7 45.82 -8.42 11.19
CA ALA A 7 44.92 -7.45 11.80
C ALA A 7 44.43 -6.40 10.79
N LEU A 8 45.28 -5.98 9.85
CA LEU A 8 44.92 -5.00 8.81
C LEU A 8 43.92 -5.53 7.77
N LEU A 9 43.81 -6.86 7.61
CA LEU A 9 42.86 -7.49 6.69
C LEU A 9 41.43 -7.59 7.24
N TRP A 10 41.22 -7.26 8.52
CA TRP A 10 39.90 -7.31 9.17
C TRP A 10 39.25 -5.92 9.29
N PHE A 11 39.96 -4.87 8.87
CA PHE A 11 39.49 -3.48 8.86
C PHE A 11 39.11 -2.97 7.46
N THR A 12 38.96 -3.85 6.46
CA THR A 12 38.24 -3.47 5.24
C THR A 12 36.75 -3.44 5.55
N THR A 13 36.37 -2.34 6.19
CA THR A 13 35.08 -1.67 6.10
C THR A 13 33.99 -2.51 5.45
N VAL A 14 33.12 -3.05 6.30
CA VAL A 14 31.71 -3.18 5.97
C VAL A 14 31.28 -1.79 5.47
N GLU A 15 31.37 -1.55 4.17
CA GLU A 15 30.39 -0.70 3.52
C GLU A 15 29.07 -1.43 3.78
N ALA A 16 28.43 -1.06 4.89
CA ALA A 16 26.99 -1.14 4.95
C ALA A 16 26.57 -0.45 3.65
N SER A 17 26.06 -1.23 2.71
CA SER A 17 25.56 -0.71 1.45
C SER A 17 24.66 0.44 1.85
N HIS A 18 25.16 1.67 1.65
CA HIS A 18 24.37 2.86 1.89
C HIS A 18 23.25 2.70 0.90
N CYS A 19 22.12 2.20 1.41
CA CYS A 19 21.07 1.71 0.57
C CYS A 19 20.66 2.89 -0.27
N SER A 20 20.87 2.78 -1.58
CA SER A 20 20.64 3.86 -2.55
C SER A 20 19.17 4.30 -2.60
N ILE A 21 18.29 3.72 -1.77
CA ILE A 21 16.89 4.08 -1.56
C ILE A 21 16.74 5.59 -1.32
N MET A 22 17.67 6.23 -0.60
CA MET A 22 17.61 7.69 -0.38
C MET A 22 18.30 8.51 -1.49
N ALA A 23 19.10 7.90 -2.36
CA ALA A 23 20.00 8.62 -3.26
C ALA A 23 19.38 9.05 -4.60
N ARG A 24 18.11 8.75 -4.90
CA ARG A 24 17.50 9.18 -6.17
C ARG A 24 15.97 9.18 -6.25
N LEU A 25 15.28 9.60 -5.21
CA LEU A 25 13.87 9.99 -5.38
C LEU A 25 13.82 11.23 -6.26
N SER A 26 13.54 11.03 -7.55
CA SER A 26 13.27 12.13 -8.45
C SER A 26 11.99 12.82 -7.99
N LEU A 27 12.06 14.15 -7.87
CA LEU A 27 10.90 14.97 -7.52
C LEU A 27 9.70 14.69 -8.43
N MET A 28 9.97 14.41 -9.70
CA MET A 28 8.98 13.97 -10.68
C MET A 28 9.24 12.52 -11.08
N ARG A 29 8.17 11.73 -11.13
CA ARG A 29 8.19 10.33 -11.54
C ARG A 29 7.04 10.06 -12.49
N ASN A 30 7.31 9.29 -13.53
CA ASN A 30 6.28 8.86 -14.46
C ASN A 30 5.57 7.63 -13.90
N ILE A 31 4.29 7.76 -13.50
CA ILE A 31 3.51 6.67 -12.90
C ILE A 31 3.37 5.48 -13.87
N SER A 32 3.34 5.72 -15.18
CA SER A 32 3.22 4.64 -16.17
C SER A 32 4.47 3.75 -16.26
N GLU A 33 5.60 4.20 -15.74
CA GLU A 33 6.87 3.48 -15.73
C GLU A 33 7.12 2.76 -14.39
N LEU A 34 6.27 2.97 -13.38
CA LEU A 34 6.39 2.28 -12.10
C LEU A 34 5.97 0.81 -12.23
N SER A 35 6.72 -0.08 -11.57
CA SER A 35 6.43 -1.51 -11.57
C SER A 35 5.09 -1.80 -10.89
N GLN A 36 4.26 -2.63 -11.53
CA GLN A 36 3.01 -3.14 -10.95
C GLN A 36 3.18 -4.60 -10.53
N ASN A 37 2.48 -5.02 -9.49
CA ASN A 37 2.48 -6.40 -9.03
C ASN A 37 1.12 -6.77 -8.40
N ASN A 38 0.82 -8.06 -8.35
CA ASN A 38 -0.36 -8.59 -7.68
C ASN A 38 -0.06 -9.14 -6.27
N TYR A 39 1.22 -9.29 -5.91
CA TYR A 39 1.72 -9.81 -4.64
C TYR A 39 1.08 -11.15 -4.21
N GLY A 40 0.77 -12.01 -5.18
CA GLY A 40 0.13 -13.30 -4.93
C GLY A 40 -1.38 -13.21 -4.67
N ARG A 41 -2.00 -12.02 -4.82
CA ARG A 41 -3.45 -11.85 -4.81
C ARG A 41 -3.95 -11.79 -6.26
N PRO A 42 -4.61 -12.84 -6.77
CA PRO A 42 -5.22 -12.80 -8.10
C PRO A 42 -6.14 -11.59 -8.25
N ASP A 43 -6.29 -11.12 -9.48
CA ASP A 43 -7.21 -10.05 -9.85
C ASP A 43 -6.89 -8.66 -9.26
N LEU A 44 -5.72 -8.50 -8.64
CA LEU A 44 -5.14 -7.23 -8.22
C LEU A 44 -4.01 -6.81 -9.16
N SER A 45 -4.02 -5.54 -9.57
CA SER A 45 -2.79 -4.84 -9.93
C SER A 45 -2.55 -3.72 -8.93
N HIS A 46 -1.38 -3.67 -8.31
CA HIS A 46 -1.00 -2.67 -7.32
C HIS A 46 0.30 -1.97 -7.71
N THR A 47 0.30 -0.65 -7.53
CA THR A 47 1.47 0.22 -7.61
C THR A 47 1.50 1.16 -6.42
N THR A 48 2.58 1.15 -5.64
CA THR A 48 2.86 2.21 -4.65
C THR A 48 3.42 3.43 -5.37
N ILE A 49 2.63 4.51 -5.51
CA ILE A 49 3.06 5.75 -6.16
C ILE A 49 4.05 6.50 -5.27
N VAL A 50 3.70 6.67 -4.00
CA VAL A 50 4.55 7.28 -2.97
C VAL A 50 4.29 6.53 -1.68
N GLY A 51 5.31 6.21 -0.89
CA GLY A 51 5.15 5.32 0.26
C GLY A 51 6.37 5.29 1.16
N SER A 52 6.22 4.75 2.37
CA SER A 52 7.24 4.92 3.41
C SER A 52 8.53 4.17 3.10
N VAL A 53 8.42 2.89 2.78
CA VAL A 53 9.58 2.02 2.56
C VAL A 53 10.31 2.37 1.26
N LEU A 54 9.56 2.56 0.18
CA LEU A 54 10.14 2.79 -1.16
C LEU A 54 10.60 4.23 -1.36
N HIS A 55 9.96 5.19 -0.67
CA HIS A 55 10.07 6.61 -0.99
C HIS A 55 10.37 7.52 0.20
N GLY A 56 10.52 6.97 1.41
CA GLY A 56 10.87 7.71 2.63
C GLY A 56 9.77 8.63 3.17
N ILE A 57 8.53 8.50 2.69
CA ILE A 57 7.41 9.31 3.20
C ILE A 57 6.99 8.83 4.59
N LYS A 58 6.59 9.75 5.46
CA LYS A 58 6.32 9.43 6.86
C LYS A 58 4.86 9.56 7.28
N GLU A 59 4.07 10.29 6.51
CA GLU A 59 2.74 10.74 6.93
C GLU A 59 1.64 10.26 6.00
N ILE A 60 1.93 10.15 4.70
CA ILE A 60 0.98 9.68 3.68
C ILE A 60 1.60 8.64 2.77
N GLU A 61 0.80 7.67 2.35
CA GLU A 61 1.16 6.70 1.33
C GLU A 61 0.03 6.66 0.30
N VAL A 62 0.39 6.59 -0.98
CA VAL A 62 -0.54 6.69 -2.11
C VAL A 62 -0.37 5.46 -2.99
N TRP A 63 -1.47 4.77 -3.22
CA TRP A 63 -1.54 3.59 -4.08
C TRP A 63 -2.40 3.84 -5.31
N LEU A 64 -2.02 3.18 -6.40
CA LEU A 64 -2.90 2.96 -7.55
C LEU A 64 -3.21 1.47 -7.62
N GLN A 65 -4.49 1.14 -7.57
CA GLN A 65 -4.95 -0.24 -7.57
C GLN A 65 -6.05 -0.46 -8.60
N ASN A 66 -5.93 -1.55 -9.34
CA ASN A 66 -6.96 -2.05 -10.24
C ASN A 66 -7.43 -3.42 -9.76
N PHE A 67 -8.75 -3.59 -9.71
CA PHE A 67 -9.42 -4.81 -9.31
C PHE A 67 -10.17 -5.36 -10.51
N ALA A 68 -9.94 -6.64 -10.86
CA ALA A 68 -10.70 -7.26 -11.95
C ALA A 68 -12.19 -7.35 -11.57
N PRO A 69 -13.09 -7.44 -12.57
CA PRO A 69 -14.53 -7.55 -12.31
C PRO A 69 -14.85 -8.74 -11.41
N GLY A 70 -15.67 -8.52 -10.38
CA GLY A 70 -16.04 -9.55 -9.40
C GLY A 70 -15.00 -9.86 -8.33
N SER A 71 -13.87 -9.14 -8.28
CA SER A 71 -12.86 -9.31 -7.21
C SER A 71 -13.13 -8.39 -6.01
N SER A 72 -12.71 -8.81 -4.81
CA SER A 72 -12.84 -8.02 -3.57
C SER A 72 -11.59 -8.04 -2.72
N THR A 73 -11.30 -6.93 -2.05
CA THR A 73 -10.30 -6.94 -0.97
C THR A 73 -10.69 -7.97 0.09
N PRO A 74 -9.77 -8.46 0.92
CA PRO A 74 -10.17 -9.09 2.18
C PRO A 74 -11.05 -8.15 3.00
N ILE A 75 -11.87 -8.72 3.89
CA ILE A 75 -12.47 -7.94 4.99
C ILE A 75 -11.35 -7.62 5.97
N HIS A 76 -11.05 -6.34 6.15
CA HIS A 76 -9.89 -5.92 6.93
C HIS A 76 -10.11 -4.58 7.63
N ARG A 77 -9.14 -4.16 8.44
CA ARG A 77 -9.09 -2.85 9.11
C ARG A 77 -7.64 -2.40 9.25
N HIS A 78 -7.43 -1.11 9.44
CA HIS A 78 -6.13 -0.53 9.76
C HIS A 78 -6.29 0.64 10.74
N SER A 79 -5.24 0.90 11.52
CA SER A 79 -5.21 2.00 12.50
C SER A 79 -4.71 3.31 11.86
N CYS A 80 -5.21 3.62 10.67
CA CYS A 80 -5.00 4.86 9.94
C CYS A 80 -6.28 5.24 9.19
N GLU A 81 -6.40 6.50 8.78
CA GLU A 81 -7.42 6.91 7.81
C GLU A 81 -7.03 6.38 6.42
N GLU A 82 -8.01 6.05 5.60
CA GLU A 82 -7.79 5.67 4.20
C GLU A 82 -8.83 6.36 3.32
N VAL A 83 -8.40 6.97 2.22
CA VAL A 83 -9.27 7.71 1.30
C VAL A 83 -9.17 7.10 -0.09
N PHE A 84 -10.33 6.78 -0.67
CA PHE A 84 -10.44 6.27 -2.03
C PHE A 84 -10.97 7.35 -2.95
N VAL A 85 -10.37 7.43 -4.14
CA VAL A 85 -10.87 8.22 -5.26
C VAL A 85 -11.11 7.28 -6.43
N ILE A 86 -12.36 7.16 -6.86
CA ILE A 86 -12.74 6.20 -7.91
C ILE A 86 -12.48 6.81 -9.27
N VAL A 87 -11.41 6.38 -9.92
CA VAL A 87 -10.99 6.89 -11.23
C VAL A 87 -11.80 6.26 -12.37
N LYS A 88 -12.07 4.94 -12.30
CA LYS A 88 -12.81 4.18 -13.31
C LYS A 88 -13.56 3.01 -12.66
N GLY A 89 -14.56 2.50 -13.37
CA GLY A 89 -15.34 1.34 -12.94
C GLY A 89 -16.36 1.68 -11.85
N GLN A 90 -16.96 0.64 -11.30
CA GLN A 90 -17.97 0.73 -10.25
C GLN A 90 -17.86 -0.45 -9.30
N GLY A 91 -18.47 -0.34 -8.14
CA GLY A 91 -18.30 -1.32 -7.08
C GLY A 91 -19.28 -1.16 -5.93
N THR A 92 -19.00 -1.88 -4.86
CA THR A 92 -19.67 -1.73 -3.56
C THR A 92 -18.63 -1.63 -2.45
N LEU A 93 -18.75 -0.65 -1.57
CA LEU A 93 -18.08 -0.59 -0.28
C LEU A 93 -18.97 -1.24 0.76
N TYR A 94 -18.44 -2.25 1.44
CA TYR A 94 -19.00 -2.82 2.65
C TYR A 94 -18.28 -2.21 3.84
N LEU A 95 -19.00 -1.51 4.73
CA LEU A 95 -18.43 -0.79 5.86
C LEU A 95 -19.14 -1.13 7.17
N THR A 96 -18.36 -1.39 8.21
CA THR A 96 -18.86 -1.59 9.56
C THR A 96 -18.10 -0.70 10.55
N PRO A 97 -18.80 0.18 11.29
CA PRO A 97 -18.20 0.96 12.36
C PRO A 97 -17.52 0.09 13.42
N SER A 98 -16.38 0.55 13.91
CA SER A 98 -15.71 -0.05 15.06
C SER A 98 -16.58 0.12 16.32
N SER A 99 -17.21 -0.97 16.74
CA SER A 99 -18.21 -0.97 17.82
C SER A 99 -17.73 -1.61 19.13
N HIS A 100 -16.42 -1.87 19.25
CA HIS A 100 -15.82 -2.65 20.35
C HIS A 100 -16.41 -4.07 20.54
N SER A 101 -17.26 -4.51 19.61
CA SER A 101 -17.77 -5.87 19.56
C SER A 101 -16.64 -6.84 19.15
N LYS A 102 -16.85 -8.14 19.41
CA LYS A 102 -15.88 -9.17 19.03
C LYS A 102 -15.78 -9.38 17.51
N TYR A 103 -16.82 -9.02 16.76
CA TYR A 103 -16.94 -9.26 15.33
C TYR A 103 -17.63 -8.07 14.63
N PRO A 104 -17.28 -7.74 13.38
CA PRO A 104 -17.87 -6.61 12.66
C PRO A 104 -19.42 -6.68 12.59
N GLY A 105 -19.98 -7.86 12.35
CA GLY A 105 -21.41 -8.01 12.10
C GLY A 105 -21.75 -7.72 10.65
N ASN A 106 -22.98 -7.25 10.39
CA ASN A 106 -23.45 -6.98 9.03
C ASN A 106 -22.94 -5.60 8.56
N PRO A 107 -22.33 -5.51 7.37
CA PRO A 107 -21.88 -4.24 6.82
C PRO A 107 -23.05 -3.40 6.31
N GLN A 108 -22.84 -2.09 6.31
CA GLN A 108 -23.59 -1.16 5.46
C GLN A 108 -23.00 -1.20 4.05
N GLU A 109 -23.86 -1.11 3.05
CA GLU A 109 -23.46 -1.18 1.64
C GLU A 109 -23.58 0.19 0.98
N PHE A 110 -22.51 0.61 0.30
CA PHE A 110 -22.48 1.86 -0.45
C PHE A 110 -22.03 1.60 -1.88
N HIS A 111 -22.83 2.05 -2.84
CA HIS A 111 -22.43 1.99 -4.24
C HIS A 111 -21.31 2.99 -4.52
N ILE A 112 -20.26 2.54 -5.20
CA ILE A 112 -19.13 3.38 -5.63
C ILE A 112 -19.10 3.47 -7.16
N PHE A 113 -18.83 4.67 -7.67
CA PHE A 113 -18.91 5.00 -9.10
C PHE A 113 -17.82 6.01 -9.49
N PRO A 114 -17.48 6.20 -10.78
CA PRO A 114 -16.42 7.10 -11.19
C PRO A 114 -16.64 8.53 -10.71
N ASN A 115 -15.56 9.23 -10.36
CA ASN A 115 -15.57 10.58 -9.82
C ASN A 115 -16.25 10.72 -8.43
N SER A 116 -16.43 9.59 -7.73
CA SER A 116 -16.79 9.58 -6.31
C SER A 116 -15.55 9.42 -5.42
N THR A 117 -15.71 9.82 -4.16
CA THR A 117 -14.72 9.59 -3.10
C THR A 117 -15.42 9.14 -1.82
N PHE A 118 -14.72 8.33 -1.05
CA PHE A 118 -15.10 7.99 0.31
C PHE A 118 -13.84 7.85 1.15
N TYR A 119 -14.01 7.97 2.47
CA TYR A 119 -12.95 7.64 3.42
C TYR A 119 -13.43 6.53 4.35
N VAL A 120 -12.50 5.68 4.76
CA VAL A 120 -12.70 4.66 5.78
C VAL A 120 -12.21 5.25 7.10
N PRO A 121 -13.08 5.40 8.13
CA PRO A 121 -12.67 5.83 9.45
C PRO A 121 -11.64 4.88 10.08
N VAL A 122 -10.80 5.42 10.95
CA VAL A 122 -9.77 4.64 11.64
C VAL A 122 -10.38 3.42 12.33
N ASN A 123 -9.80 2.24 12.07
CA ASN A 123 -10.19 0.94 12.62
C ASN A 123 -11.56 0.38 12.20
N ASP A 124 -12.29 1.02 11.29
CA ASP A 124 -13.51 0.44 10.75
C ASP A 124 -13.19 -0.78 9.87
N ALA A 125 -13.98 -1.84 10.06
CA ALA A 125 -13.85 -3.05 9.25
C ALA A 125 -14.55 -2.81 7.91
N HIS A 126 -13.85 -3.10 6.81
CA HIS A 126 -14.38 -2.81 5.49
C HIS A 126 -13.88 -3.79 4.42
N GLN A 127 -14.60 -3.80 3.31
CA GLN A 127 -14.25 -4.52 2.08
C GLN A 127 -14.67 -3.70 0.87
N VAL A 128 -13.79 -3.60 -0.13
CA VAL A 128 -14.10 -3.01 -1.43
C VAL A 128 -14.30 -4.14 -2.44
N TYR A 129 -15.44 -4.13 -3.11
CA TYR A 129 -15.83 -5.11 -4.12
C TYR A 129 -16.00 -4.43 -5.49
N SER A 130 -15.30 -4.94 -6.50
CA SER A 130 -15.42 -4.52 -7.89
C SER A 130 -16.61 -5.24 -8.53
N LEU A 131 -17.59 -4.50 -9.05
CA LEU A 131 -18.73 -5.11 -9.71
C LEU A 131 -18.32 -5.71 -11.07
N PRO A 132 -19.03 -6.75 -11.54
CA PRO A 132 -18.83 -7.34 -12.87
C PRO A 132 -18.97 -6.34 -14.03
#